data_AF-A0A3B3HLC8-F1
#
_entry.id   AF-A0A3B3HLC8-F1
#
_cell.length_a   1.000
_cell.length_b   1.000
_cell.length_c   1.000
_cell.angle_alpha   90.00
_cell.angle_beta   90.00
_cell.angle_gamma   90.00
#
_symmetry.space_group_name_H-M   'P 1'
#
loop_
_entity.id
_entity.type
_entity.pdbx_description
1 polymer ?
#
loop_
_entity_poly.entity_id
_entity_poly.type
_entity_poly.pdbx_seq_one_letter_code
_entity_poly.pdbx_strand_id
1 'polypeptide(L)'
;MVIEYVGETIRQVIADRREQRYEEEGIGGSYLFRIDQDTIIDATKCGNLARFINHSCNPNCYAKVISVESQKKIVIYSRQPISINEEITYNYKFPIEDTKIPCLCGAENCRGSLN
;
A
#
# COMPACT_ATOMS: atom_id res chain seq x y z
N MET A 1 -7.94 14.72 4.90
CA MET A 1 -7.10 13.56 5.27
C MET A 1 -8.05 12.38 5.48
N VAL A 2 -7.70 11.19 5.01
CA VAL A 2 -8.53 9.98 5.22
C VAL A 2 -7.99 9.19 6.41
N ILE A 3 -6.77 8.68 6.31
CA ILE A 3 -6.16 7.84 7.34
C ILE A 3 -4.63 7.81 7.19
N GLU A 4 -3.89 7.65 8.28
CA GLU A 4 -2.46 7.31 8.25
C GLU A 4 -2.28 5.81 7.99
N TYR A 5 -1.31 5.42 7.17
CA TYR A 5 -0.92 4.02 7.04
C TYR A 5 0.10 3.67 8.12
N VAL A 6 -0.33 2.90 9.12
CA VAL A 6 0.46 2.58 10.32
C VAL A 6 0.87 1.12 10.30
N GLY A 7 2.13 0.87 10.68
CA GLY A 7 2.69 -0.45 10.90
C GLY A 7 4.07 -0.36 11.56
N GLU A 8 4.81 -1.47 11.57
CA GLU A 8 6.18 -1.51 12.07
C GLU A 8 7.15 -0.89 11.06
N THR A 9 7.96 0.08 11.50
CA THR A 9 9.04 0.61 10.68
C THR A 9 10.22 -0.36 10.66
N ILE A 10 10.55 -0.87 9.48
CA ILE A 10 11.62 -1.85 9.26
C ILE A 10 12.55 -1.42 8.13
N ARG A 11 13.75 -2.00 8.11
CA ARG A 11 14.75 -1.83 7.04
C ARG A 11 14.53 -2.84 5.92
N GLN A 12 15.06 -2.56 4.73
CA GLN A 12 15.00 -3.46 3.55
C GLN A 12 15.34 -4.92 3.88
N VAL A 13 16.49 -5.16 4.53
CA VAL A 13 16.94 -6.52 4.87
C VAL A 13 15.97 -7.30 5.77
N ILE A 14 15.17 -6.59 6.58
CA ILE A 14 14.15 -7.21 7.42
C ILE A 14 12.89 -7.46 6.60
N ALA A 15 12.52 -6.54 5.71
CA ALA A 15 11.40 -6.70 4.79
C ALA A 15 11.57 -7.94 3.91
N ASP A 16 12.74 -8.12 3.29
CA ASP A 16 13.04 -9.28 2.43
C ASP A 16 12.88 -10.62 3.19
N ARG A 17 13.40 -10.68 4.43
CA ARG A 17 13.27 -11.86 5.29
C ARG A 17 11.82 -12.12 5.71
N ARG A 18 11.07 -11.06 6.01
CA ARG A 18 9.67 -11.17 6.41
C ARG A 18 8.80 -11.60 5.24
N GLU A 19 9.06 -11.10 4.03
CA GLU A 19 8.33 -11.47 2.83
C GLU A 19 8.50 -12.96 2.51
N GLN A 20 9.73 -13.49 2.53
CA GLN A 20 9.98 -14.93 2.39
C GLN A 20 9.21 -15.75 3.42
N ARG A 21 9.27 -15.35 4.69
CA ARG A 21 8.54 -16.02 5.77
C ARG A 21 7.03 -15.96 5.58
N TYR A 22 6.48 -14.83 5.14
CA TYR A 22 5.05 -14.67 4.91
C TYR A 22 4.55 -15.54 3.75
N GLU A 23 5.38 -15.73 2.72
CA GLU A 23 5.12 -16.68 1.64
C GLU A 23 5.10 -18.12 2.17
N GLU A 24 6.09 -18.53 2.98
CA GLU A 24 6.14 -19.84 3.62
C GLU A 24 4.95 -20.09 4.57
N GLU A 25 4.48 -19.05 5.26
CA GLU A 25 3.28 -19.09 6.11
C GLU A 25 1.95 -19.06 5.30
N GLY A 26 2.01 -18.87 3.98
CA GLY A 26 0.84 -18.83 3.09
C GLY A 26 0.01 -17.53 3.22
N ILE A 27 0.62 -16.44 3.68
CA ILE A 27 -0.08 -15.15 3.91
C ILE A 27 -0.39 -14.43 2.59
N GLY A 28 0.30 -14.77 1.49
CA GLY A 28 -0.05 -14.42 0.10
C GLY A 28 -0.14 -12.93 -0.25
N GLY A 29 -0.01 -12.03 0.74
CA GLY A 29 -0.04 -10.59 0.59
C GLY A 29 0.86 -9.93 1.63
N SER A 30 1.97 -9.37 1.18
CA SER A 30 2.87 -8.58 2.01
C SER A 30 2.30 -7.15 2.14
N TYR A 31 2.00 -6.71 3.37
CA TYR A 31 1.49 -5.36 3.65
C TYR A 31 2.65 -4.39 3.85
N LEU A 32 3.57 -4.38 2.89
CA LEU A 32 4.80 -3.59 2.94
C LEU A 32 4.63 -2.30 2.15
N PHE A 33 4.84 -1.17 2.80
CA PHE A 33 4.79 0.15 2.17
C PHE A 33 6.15 0.84 2.29
N ARG A 34 6.84 0.98 1.15
CA ARG A 34 8.10 1.70 1.05
C ARG A 34 7.92 3.22 1.20
N ILE A 35 8.59 3.81 2.19
CA ILE A 35 8.68 5.28 2.37
C ILE A 35 9.83 5.85 1.54
N ASP A 36 11.00 5.21 1.62
CA ASP A 36 12.22 5.56 0.89
C ASP A 36 13.11 4.32 0.69
N GLN A 37 14.39 4.50 0.32
CA GLN A 37 15.30 3.39 0.04
C GLN A 37 15.52 2.48 1.25
N ASP A 38 15.57 3.03 2.46
CA ASP A 38 15.95 2.30 3.67
C ASP A 38 14.78 2.03 4.62
N THR A 39 13.64 2.71 4.43
CA THR A 39 12.52 2.70 5.36
C THR A 39 11.27 2.09 4.71
N ILE A 40 10.76 1.02 5.33
CA ILE A 40 9.53 0.34 4.94
C ILE A 40 8.61 0.26 6.16
N ILE A 41 7.31 0.46 5.96
CA ILE A 41 6.28 0.18 6.97
C ILE A 41 5.69 -1.18 6.68
N ASP A 42 5.74 -2.09 7.64
CA ASP A 42 5.12 -3.40 7.59
C ASP A 42 3.87 -3.45 8.46
N ALA A 43 2.70 -3.52 7.81
CA ALA A 43 1.40 -3.60 8.47
C ALA A 43 0.84 -5.03 8.55
N THR A 44 1.65 -6.06 8.29
CA THR A 44 1.17 -7.45 8.11
C THR A 44 0.63 -8.04 9.41
N LYS A 45 1.38 -7.90 10.51
CA LYS A 45 1.00 -8.40 11.83
C LYS A 45 0.54 -7.29 12.78
N CYS A 46 1.07 -6.07 12.60
CA CYS A 46 0.75 -4.90 13.42
C CYS A 46 0.41 -3.72 12.49
N GLY A 47 -0.84 -3.28 12.44
CA GLY A 47 -1.24 -2.14 11.62
C GLY A 47 -2.64 -1.64 11.94
N ASN A 48 -3.12 -0.64 11.20
CA ASN A 48 -4.47 -0.10 11.34
C ASN A 48 -5.35 -0.42 10.12
N LEU A 49 -6.56 0.17 10.05
CA LEU A 49 -7.52 -0.06 8.98
C LEU A 49 -7.00 0.31 7.57
N ALA A 50 -5.95 1.13 7.46
CA ALA A 50 -5.42 1.54 6.16
C ALA A 50 -4.85 0.36 5.35
N ARG A 51 -4.47 -0.75 6.01
CA ARG A 51 -3.98 -1.96 5.34
C ARG A 51 -5.02 -2.62 4.43
N PHE A 52 -6.30 -2.32 4.60
CA PHE A 52 -7.39 -2.88 3.82
C PHE A 52 -7.79 -2.02 2.62
N ILE A 53 -7.13 -0.88 2.39
CA ILE A 53 -7.43 0.00 1.25
C ILE A 53 -6.85 -0.63 -0.02
N ASN A 54 -7.73 -1.01 -0.94
CA ASN A 54 -7.34 -1.73 -2.15
C ASN A 54 -6.71 -0.84 -3.23
N HIS A 55 -6.10 -1.51 -4.20
CA HIS A 55 -5.64 -0.89 -5.43
C HIS A 55 -6.81 -0.53 -6.36
N SER A 56 -6.73 0.65 -6.99
CA SER A 56 -7.48 0.94 -8.22
C SER A 56 -6.61 1.66 -9.26
N CYS A 57 -6.83 1.35 -10.53
CA CYS A 57 -6.26 2.10 -11.66
C CYS A 57 -6.95 3.48 -11.86
N ASN A 58 -8.17 3.65 -11.34
CA ASN A 58 -8.86 4.93 -11.20
C ASN A 58 -9.24 5.22 -9.74
N PRO A 59 -8.26 5.54 -8.87
CA PRO A 59 -8.53 5.65 -7.45
C PRO A 59 -9.12 7.01 -7.05
N ASN A 60 -9.87 7.05 -5.95
CA ASN A 60 -10.38 8.29 -5.32
C ASN A 60 -9.45 8.85 -4.24
N CYS A 61 -8.38 8.12 -3.86
CA CYS A 61 -7.38 8.55 -2.90
C CYS A 61 -5.95 8.44 -3.44
N TYR A 62 -5.01 9.11 -2.77
CA TYR A 62 -3.58 9.00 -3.04
C TYR A 62 -2.79 8.95 -1.72
N ALA A 63 -1.68 8.23 -1.74
CA ALA A 63 -0.74 8.21 -0.63
C ALA A 63 0.27 9.35 -0.77
N LYS A 64 0.60 10.00 0.34
CA LYS A 64 1.63 11.02 0.44
C LYS A 64 2.52 10.75 1.64
N VAL A 65 3.83 10.82 1.44
CA VAL A 65 4.79 10.82 2.53
C VAL A 65 4.89 12.24 3.09
N ILE A 66 4.67 12.39 4.39
CA ILE A 66 4.83 13.66 5.12
C ILE A 66 5.84 13.48 6.24
N SER A 67 6.44 14.59 6.70
CA SER A 67 7.33 14.59 7.86
C SER A 67 6.62 15.25 9.04
N VAL A 68 6.53 14.53 10.15
CA VAL A 68 5.98 15.00 11.43
C VAL A 68 7.05 14.72 12.48
N GLU A 69 7.52 15.75 13.19
CA GLU A 69 8.55 15.61 14.24
C GLU A 69 9.81 14.86 13.76
N SER A 70 10.26 15.17 12.54
CA SER A 70 11.40 14.50 11.86
C SER A 70 11.20 13.01 11.54
N GLN A 71 10.00 12.47 11.76
CA GLN A 71 9.62 11.13 11.32
C GLN A 71 8.80 11.19 10.03
N LYS A 72 9.15 10.34 9.06
CA LYS A 72 8.36 10.18 7.84
C LYS A 72 7.14 9.30 8.14
N LYS A 73 5.97 9.76 7.72
CA LYS A 73 4.68 9.07 7.86
C LYS A 73 4.00 8.97 6.49
N ILE A 74 3.22 7.92 6.29
CA ILE A 74 2.43 7.74 5.07
C ILE A 74 1.00 8.08 5.37
N VAL A 75 0.44 9.04 4.64
CA VAL A 75 -0.94 9.47 4.84
C VAL A 75 -1.72 9.35 3.55
N ILE A 76 -2.90 8.76 3.65
CA ILE A 76 -3.85 8.65 2.54
C ILE A 76 -4.75 9.89 2.57
N TYR A 77 -4.80 10.59 1.44
CA TYR A 77 -5.64 11.75 1.21
C TYR A 77 -6.65 11.47 0.10
N SER A 78 -7.85 12.01 0.22
CA SER A 78 -8.82 12.02 -0.87
C SER A 78 -8.36 12.99 -1.96
N ARG A 79 -8.57 12.63 -3.22
CA ARG A 79 -8.36 13.54 -4.37
C ARG A 79 -9.64 14.24 -4.83
N GLN A 80 -10.78 13.70 -4.41
CA GLN A 80 -12.13 14.16 -4.75
C GLN A 80 -13.07 13.90 -3.56
N PRO A 81 -14.27 14.51 -3.53
CA PRO A 81 -15.31 14.13 -2.58
C PRO A 81 -15.63 12.63 -2.70
N ILE A 82 -15.80 11.95 -1.56
CA ILE A 82 -16.11 10.51 -1.50
C ILE A 82 -17.51 10.37 -0.93
N SER A 83 -18.37 9.65 -1.65
CA SER A 83 -19.77 9.45 -1.24
C SER A 83 -19.89 8.40 -0.13
N ILE A 84 -21.01 8.41 0.60
CA ILE A 84 -21.32 7.35 1.57
C ILE A 84 -21.34 6.00 0.83
N ASN A 85 -20.70 4.98 1.41
CA ASN A 85 -20.54 3.63 0.86
C ASN A 85 -19.66 3.53 -0.41
N GLU A 86 -18.99 4.60 -0.83
CA GLU A 86 -17.97 4.52 -1.88
C GLU A 86 -16.68 3.89 -1.32
N GLU A 87 -16.15 2.87 -1.99
CA GLU A 87 -14.90 2.22 -1.58
C GLU A 87 -13.72 3.19 -1.70
N ILE A 88 -12.90 3.25 -0.65
CA ILE A 88 -11.66 4.03 -0.65
C ILE A 88 -10.58 3.19 -1.33
N THR A 89 -9.94 3.75 -2.37
CA THR A 89 -8.89 3.06 -3.13
C THR A 89 -7.72 4.00 -3.46
N TYR A 90 -6.52 3.44 -3.62
CA TYR A 90 -5.35 4.20 -4.09
C TYR A 90 -4.52 3.41 -5.12
N ASN A 91 -3.59 4.09 -5.81
CA ASN A 91 -2.68 3.40 -6.71
C ASN A 91 -1.46 2.90 -5.91
N TYR A 92 -1.23 1.57 -5.88
CA TYR A 92 -0.13 0.95 -5.14
C TYR A 92 1.24 1.27 -5.73
N LYS A 93 1.31 1.59 -7.04
CA LYS A 93 2.55 1.89 -7.76
C LYS A 93 3.62 0.80 -7.60
N PHE A 94 3.22 -0.46 -7.76
CA PHE A 94 4.19 -1.56 -7.82
C PHE A 94 5.19 -1.32 -8.96
N PRO A 95 6.48 -1.65 -8.73
CA PRO A 95 7.50 -1.55 -9.76
C PRO A 95 7.15 -2.46 -10.93
N ILE A 96 7.57 -2.08 -12.14
CA ILE A 96 7.28 -2.89 -13.33
C ILE A 96 8.20 -4.11 -13.34
N GLU A 97 7.59 -5.29 -13.43
CA GLU A 97 8.28 -6.58 -13.44
C GLU A 97 7.73 -7.48 -14.56
N ASP A 98 8.52 -8.50 -14.97
CA ASP A 98 8.14 -9.45 -16.00
C ASP A 98 6.98 -10.36 -15.55
N THR A 99 7.01 -10.80 -14.29
CA THR A 99 5.94 -11.59 -13.69
C THR A 99 4.77 -10.67 -13.31
N LYS A 100 3.70 -10.72 -14.10
CA LYS A 100 2.53 -9.86 -13.92
C LYS A 100 1.59 -10.37 -12.83
N ILE A 101 1.22 -9.47 -11.93
CA ILE A 101 0.17 -9.66 -10.94
C ILE A 101 -1.14 -9.09 -11.54
N PRO A 102 -2.18 -9.92 -11.76
CA PRO A 102 -3.43 -9.44 -12.34
C PRO A 102 -4.08 -8.33 -11.51
N CYS A 103 -4.56 -7.29 -12.18
CA CYS A 103 -5.33 -6.22 -11.55
C CYS A 103 -6.83 -6.51 -11.66
N LEU A 104 -7.49 -6.64 -10.50
CA LEU A 104 -8.92 -6.95 -10.41
C LEU A 104 -9.77 -5.75 -10.00
N CYS A 105 -9.28 -4.51 -10.20
CA CYS A 105 -9.94 -3.31 -9.69
C CYS A 105 -11.25 -2.93 -10.39
N GLY A 106 -11.56 -3.52 -11.55
CA GLY A 106 -12.81 -3.26 -12.28
C GLY A 106 -12.94 -1.88 -12.94
N ALA A 107 -11.94 -1.01 -12.85
CA ALA A 107 -11.98 0.32 -13.49
C ALA A 107 -12.00 0.20 -15.03
N GLU A 108 -12.75 1.07 -15.72
CA GLU A 108 -12.83 1.08 -17.19
C GLU A 108 -11.46 1.25 -17.87
N ASN A 109 -10.58 2.03 -17.24
CA ASN A 109 -9.20 2.27 -17.68
C ASN A 109 -8.17 1.37 -16.95
N CYS A 110 -8.59 0.18 -16.50
CA CYS A 110 -7.70 -0.77 -15.83
C CYS A 110 -6.52 -1.17 -16.74
N ARG A 111 -5.30 -1.16 -16.19
CA ARG A 111 -4.08 -1.56 -16.90
C ARG A 111 -3.95 -3.08 -17.10
N GLY A 112 -4.80 -3.88 -16.45
CA GLY A 112 -4.75 -5.35 -16.48
C GLY A 112 -3.79 -5.98 -15.47
N SER A 113 -2.75 -5.27 -15.04
CA SER A 113 -1.80 -5.71 -14.00
C SER A 113 -1.47 -4.62 -12.96
N LEU A 114 -1.04 -5.04 -11.76
CA LEU A 114 -0.59 -4.13 -10.71
C LEU A 114 0.80 -3.56 -11.03
N ASN A 115 1.68 -4.42 -11.56
CA ASN A 115 3.07 -4.20 -12.00
C ASN A 115 3.24 -4.34 -13.52
#